data_AF-A0ABD0C1B4-F1
#
_entry.id   AF-A0ABD0C1B4-F1
#
_cell.length_a   1.000
_cell.length_b   1.000
_cell.length_c   1.000
_cell.angle_alpha   90.00
_cell.angle_beta   90.00
_cell.angle_gamma   90.00
#
_symmetry.space_group_name_H-M   'P 1'
#
loop_
_entity.id
_entity.type
_entity.pdbx_description
1 polymer ?
#
loop_
_entity_poly.entity_id
_entity_poly.type
_entity_poly.pdbx_seq_one_letter_code
_entity_poly.pdbx_strand_id
1 'polypeptide(L)'
;MYSLTTSSCLALPGIYQYDWWKYKGVKYEECHDNAEKYYDNIKSNHYDYVILGHVWSNYFSAQLITKDEDERSEALSASRYEMALRTAIRTIIDSGSKPIIMFTIANMPRNYQNCINQHVIHRRPFDINECDMQNPANTNGEKVTQLMSKMKAEFPTLTFIDPKSIQCISGKCITNIDGVTVYRDVGHLTDYASYTFGQLYLNEFGNPLK
;
A
#
# COMPACT_ATOMS: atom_id res chain seq x y z
N MET A 1 13.83 7.05 -12.20
CA MET A 1 12.84 6.31 -11.38
C MET A 1 11.85 5.67 -12.34
N TYR A 2 11.72 4.35 -12.31
CA TYR A 2 10.77 3.61 -13.15
C TYR A 2 9.67 3.10 -12.23
N SER A 3 8.40 3.42 -12.53
CA SER A 3 7.24 3.03 -11.72
C SER A 3 6.31 2.16 -12.55
N LEU A 4 5.94 1.01 -11.99
CA LEU A 4 5.09 0.01 -12.61
C LEU A 4 3.90 -0.25 -11.69
N THR A 5 2.73 0.24 -12.07
CA THR A 5 1.52 0.13 -11.24
C THR A 5 0.29 -0.13 -12.10
N THR A 6 -0.57 -1.02 -11.65
CA THR A 6 -1.89 -1.25 -12.25
C THR A 6 -2.96 -1.05 -11.20
N SER A 7 -4.02 -0.31 -11.54
CA SER A 7 -5.08 0.04 -10.59
C SER A 7 -5.72 -1.21 -10.00
N SER A 8 -5.87 -1.25 -8.68
CA SER A 8 -6.46 -2.37 -7.93
C SER A 8 -5.76 -3.73 -8.12
N CYS A 9 -4.50 -3.75 -8.54
CA CYS A 9 -3.70 -4.97 -8.67
C CYS A 9 -2.67 -5.11 -7.53
N LEU A 10 -2.62 -6.28 -6.93
CA LEU A 10 -1.57 -6.75 -6.05
C LEU A 10 -0.38 -7.18 -6.92
N ALA A 11 0.76 -6.51 -6.78
CA ALA A 11 1.95 -6.77 -7.60
C ALA A 11 2.85 -7.83 -6.94
N LEU A 12 2.27 -8.99 -6.62
CA LEU A 12 3.00 -10.15 -6.13
C LEU A 12 2.91 -11.28 -7.18
N PRO A 13 3.99 -12.05 -7.39
CA PRO A 13 4.08 -13.03 -8.46
C PRO A 13 3.26 -14.29 -8.14
N GLY A 14 2.83 -14.99 -9.19
CA GLY A 14 2.22 -16.33 -9.10
C GLY A 14 0.85 -16.39 -8.43
N ILE A 15 0.16 -15.26 -8.26
CA ILE A 15 -1.20 -15.20 -7.71
C ILE A 15 -2.14 -14.38 -8.59
N TYR A 16 -3.41 -14.78 -8.58
CA TYR A 16 -4.49 -14.05 -9.20
C TYR A 16 -5.43 -13.50 -8.12
N GLN A 17 -5.97 -12.31 -8.39
CA GLN A 17 -7.17 -11.83 -7.72
C GLN A 17 -8.40 -12.38 -8.45
N TYR A 18 -9.33 -12.97 -7.71
CA TYR A 18 -10.60 -13.48 -8.23
C TYR A 18 -11.77 -12.67 -7.68
N ASP A 19 -12.85 -12.52 -8.45
CA ASP A 19 -14.11 -11.91 -7.99
C ASP A 19 -13.95 -10.51 -7.31
N TRP A 20 -12.92 -9.78 -7.74
CA TRP A 20 -12.48 -8.56 -7.09
C TRP A 20 -13.33 -7.36 -7.50
N TRP A 21 -13.41 -6.30 -6.69
CA TRP A 21 -14.06 -5.01 -7.00
C TRP A 21 -15.32 -5.11 -7.91
N LYS A 22 -15.21 -4.69 -9.18
CA LYS A 22 -16.30 -4.62 -10.18
C LYS A 22 -16.38 -5.84 -11.09
N TYR A 23 -15.35 -6.68 -11.11
CA TYR A 23 -15.30 -7.83 -12.00
C TYR A 23 -15.65 -9.07 -11.20
N LYS A 24 -16.87 -9.56 -11.41
CA LYS A 24 -17.45 -10.64 -10.64
C LYS A 24 -17.36 -11.98 -11.36
N GLY A 25 -17.02 -13.03 -10.61
CA GLY A 25 -16.89 -14.40 -11.14
C GLY A 25 -15.74 -14.62 -12.13
N VAL A 26 -14.75 -13.73 -12.18
CA VAL A 26 -13.59 -13.85 -13.08
C VAL A 26 -12.28 -13.65 -12.32
N LYS A 27 -11.20 -14.29 -12.79
CA LYS A 27 -9.84 -13.99 -12.36
C LYS A 27 -9.30 -12.78 -13.13
N TYR A 28 -8.41 -12.02 -12.49
CA TYR A 28 -7.81 -10.83 -13.06
C TYR A 28 -6.50 -11.18 -13.73
N GLU A 29 -6.58 -11.66 -14.98
CA GLU A 29 -5.40 -12.02 -15.78
C GLU A 29 -4.46 -10.83 -15.97
N GLU A 30 -5.00 -9.64 -16.22
CA GLU A 30 -4.18 -8.44 -16.38
C GLU A 30 -3.32 -8.12 -15.14
N CYS A 31 -3.85 -8.32 -13.93
CA CYS A 31 -3.07 -8.09 -12.71
C CYS A 31 -1.92 -9.09 -12.59
N HIS A 32 -2.21 -10.37 -12.85
CA HIS A 32 -1.23 -11.44 -12.82
C HIS A 32 -0.15 -11.21 -13.88
N ASP A 33 -0.53 -10.99 -15.14
CA ASP A 33 0.40 -10.83 -16.26
C ASP A 33 1.29 -9.59 -16.09
N ASN A 34 0.74 -8.52 -15.52
CA ASN A 34 1.52 -7.34 -15.18
C ASN A 34 2.51 -7.65 -14.06
N ALA A 35 2.09 -8.33 -12.99
CA ALA A 35 3.00 -8.74 -11.92
C ALA A 35 4.14 -9.61 -12.49
N GLU A 36 3.85 -10.63 -13.29
CA GLU A 36 4.86 -11.47 -13.92
C GLU A 36 5.85 -10.65 -14.76
N LYS A 37 5.38 -9.71 -15.59
CA LYS A 37 6.25 -8.78 -16.33
C LYS A 37 7.13 -7.93 -15.41
N TYR A 38 6.61 -7.50 -14.26
CA TYR A 38 7.40 -6.71 -13.30
C TYR A 38 8.54 -7.54 -12.73
N TYR A 39 8.27 -8.79 -12.33
CA TYR A 39 9.30 -9.69 -11.80
C TYR A 39 10.27 -10.19 -12.89
N ASP A 40 9.83 -10.33 -14.14
CA ASP A 40 10.73 -10.57 -15.28
C ASP A 40 11.70 -9.42 -15.50
N ASN A 41 11.24 -8.17 -15.39
CA ASN A 41 12.11 -7.00 -15.44
C ASN A 41 13.09 -6.97 -14.26
N ILE A 42 12.64 -7.32 -13.04
CA ILE A 42 13.51 -7.42 -11.85
C ILE A 42 14.60 -8.48 -12.06
N LYS A 43 14.26 -9.66 -12.60
CA LYS A 43 15.23 -10.73 -12.86
C LYS A 43 16.23 -10.38 -13.96
N SER A 44 15.79 -9.64 -14.97
CA SER A 44 16.58 -9.38 -16.20
C SER A 44 17.42 -8.10 -16.13
N ASN A 45 17.20 -7.26 -15.13
CA ASN A 45 17.90 -5.99 -14.96
C ASN A 45 18.49 -5.88 -13.56
N HIS A 46 19.37 -4.89 -13.37
CA HIS A 46 19.91 -4.57 -12.06
C HIS A 46 19.30 -3.26 -11.54
N TYR A 47 18.72 -3.32 -10.34
CA TYR A 47 18.22 -2.16 -9.61
C TYR A 47 18.91 -2.09 -8.26
N ASP A 48 19.31 -0.91 -7.80
CA ASP A 48 19.84 -0.78 -6.43
C ASP A 48 18.77 -1.13 -5.39
N TYR A 49 17.52 -0.76 -5.69
CA TYR A 49 16.36 -0.90 -4.83
C TYR A 49 15.12 -1.28 -5.63
N VAL A 50 14.28 -2.15 -5.05
CA VAL A 50 12.92 -2.39 -5.53
C VAL A 50 11.95 -2.11 -4.40
N ILE A 51 11.05 -1.14 -4.61
CA ILE A 51 10.08 -0.70 -3.61
C ILE A 51 8.69 -1.24 -3.98
N LEU A 52 8.13 -2.09 -3.11
CA LEU A 52 6.77 -2.57 -3.20
C LEU A 52 5.87 -1.68 -2.33
N GLY A 53 4.85 -1.07 -2.94
CA GLY A 53 3.88 -0.22 -2.26
C GLY A 53 2.45 -0.64 -2.58
N HIS A 54 1.69 -1.03 -1.56
CA HIS A 54 0.31 -1.47 -1.68
C HIS A 54 -0.55 -0.97 -0.54
N VAL A 55 -1.87 -1.01 -0.74
CA VAL A 55 -2.85 -0.97 0.35
C VAL A 55 -2.94 -2.36 0.97
N TRP A 56 -1.89 -2.77 1.69
CA TRP A 56 -1.60 -4.17 2.06
C TRP A 56 -2.78 -4.90 2.69
N SER A 57 -3.50 -4.25 3.62
CA SER A 57 -4.64 -4.82 4.33
C SER A 57 -5.81 -5.17 3.41
N ASN A 58 -6.00 -4.42 2.32
CA ASN A 58 -7.14 -4.62 1.42
C ASN A 58 -7.07 -5.94 0.66
N TYR A 59 -5.88 -6.54 0.56
CA TYR A 59 -5.66 -7.78 -0.17
C TYR A 59 -5.77 -9.05 0.69
N PHE A 60 -6.01 -8.92 2.01
CA PHE A 60 -6.32 -10.06 2.87
C PHE A 60 -7.82 -10.42 2.78
N SER A 61 -8.20 -11.15 1.73
CA SER A 61 -9.55 -11.69 1.56
C SER A 61 -9.50 -13.14 1.09
N ALA A 62 -10.64 -13.83 1.03
CA ALA A 62 -10.74 -15.22 0.55
C ALA A 62 -10.57 -15.38 -0.98
N GLN A 63 -10.15 -14.32 -1.68
CA GLN A 63 -10.21 -14.20 -3.13
C GLN A 63 -8.85 -14.28 -3.83
N LEU A 64 -7.80 -14.72 -3.13
CA LEU A 64 -6.48 -14.94 -3.72
C LEU A 64 -6.30 -16.41 -4.10
N ILE A 65 -5.88 -16.63 -5.33
CA ILE A 65 -5.91 -17.93 -6.00
C ILE A 65 -4.63 -18.12 -6.80
N THR A 66 -4.18 -19.36 -6.99
CA THR A 66 -3.04 -19.70 -7.86
C THR A 66 -3.49 -20.41 -9.13
N LYS A 67 -4.68 -21.02 -9.10
CA LYS A 67 -5.35 -21.71 -10.20
C LYS A 67 -6.87 -21.63 -10.02
N ASP A 68 -7.62 -21.96 -11.07
CA ASP A 68 -9.06 -21.73 -11.10
C ASP A 68 -9.80 -22.60 -10.07
N GLU A 69 -9.38 -23.84 -9.87
CA GLU A 69 -10.02 -24.84 -8.99
C GLU A 69 -9.67 -24.68 -7.51
N ASP A 70 -8.82 -23.70 -7.16
CA ASP A 70 -8.38 -23.49 -5.80
C ASP A 70 -9.57 -23.28 -4.84
N GLU A 71 -9.57 -23.98 -3.70
CA GLU A 71 -10.53 -23.68 -2.64
C GLU A 71 -10.40 -22.22 -2.18
N ARG A 72 -11.54 -21.58 -1.98
CA ARG A 72 -11.67 -20.17 -1.58
C ARG A 72 -11.90 -20.09 -0.08
N SER A 73 -10.88 -19.68 0.66
CA SER A 73 -10.98 -19.37 2.08
C SER A 73 -9.98 -18.29 2.46
N GLU A 74 -10.25 -17.56 3.55
CA GLU A 74 -9.31 -16.56 4.07
C GLU A 74 -7.98 -17.18 4.47
N ALA A 75 -8.01 -18.38 5.08
CA ALA A 75 -6.80 -19.06 5.54
C ALA A 75 -5.89 -19.45 4.36
N LEU A 76 -6.45 -20.04 3.31
CA LEU A 76 -5.70 -20.40 2.10
C LEU A 76 -5.18 -19.16 1.38
N SER A 77 -6.01 -18.12 1.27
CA SER A 77 -5.60 -16.87 0.63
C SER A 77 -4.48 -16.16 1.40
N ALA A 78 -4.53 -16.16 2.74
CA ALA A 78 -3.45 -15.63 3.56
C ALA A 78 -2.13 -16.42 3.38
N SER A 79 -2.22 -17.74 3.27
CA SER A 79 -1.05 -18.59 2.97
C SER A 79 -0.48 -18.31 1.56
N ARG A 80 -1.34 -18.17 0.56
CA ARG A 80 -0.95 -17.79 -0.81
C ARG A 80 -0.32 -16.41 -0.87
N TYR A 81 -0.89 -15.44 -0.18
CA TYR A 81 -0.32 -14.08 -0.05
C TYR A 81 1.08 -14.15 0.56
N GLU A 82 1.23 -14.82 1.71
CA GLU A 82 2.54 -14.97 2.35
C GLU A 82 3.56 -15.61 1.42
N MET A 83 3.19 -16.67 0.71
CA MET A 83 4.07 -17.33 -0.25
C MET A 83 4.45 -16.40 -1.40
N ALA A 84 3.49 -15.67 -1.97
CA ALA A 84 3.74 -14.72 -3.06
C ALA A 84 4.66 -13.58 -2.62
N LEU A 85 4.45 -13.03 -1.42
CA LEU A 85 5.31 -11.98 -0.86
C LEU A 85 6.73 -12.49 -0.59
N ARG A 86 6.86 -13.71 -0.07
CA ARG A 86 8.16 -14.36 0.11
C ARG A 86 8.87 -14.54 -1.22
N THR A 87 8.18 -15.03 -2.25
CA THR A 87 8.74 -15.20 -3.60
C THR A 87 9.16 -13.87 -4.19
N ALA A 88 8.35 -12.82 -4.02
CA ALA A 88 8.67 -11.47 -4.46
C ALA A 88 9.99 -10.98 -3.84
N ILE A 89 10.11 -11.05 -2.51
CA ILE A 89 11.29 -10.58 -1.77
C ILE A 89 12.53 -11.38 -2.18
N ARG A 90 12.43 -12.71 -2.30
CA ARG A 90 13.54 -13.56 -2.77
C ARG A 90 13.97 -13.18 -4.18
N THR A 91 13.04 -13.02 -5.11
CA THR A 91 13.33 -12.65 -6.49
C THR A 91 14.08 -11.31 -6.56
N ILE A 92 13.67 -10.34 -5.74
CA ILE A 92 14.37 -9.05 -5.64
C ILE A 92 15.80 -9.23 -5.11
N ILE A 93 15.98 -9.99 -4.02
CA ILE A 93 17.31 -10.24 -3.45
C ILE A 93 18.21 -10.99 -4.44
N ASP A 94 17.68 -12.02 -5.11
CA ASP A 94 18.42 -12.87 -6.05
C ASP A 94 18.86 -12.10 -7.31
N SER A 95 18.14 -11.03 -7.68
CA SER A 95 18.58 -10.08 -8.73
C SER A 95 19.74 -9.16 -8.30
N GLY A 96 20.16 -9.23 -7.03
CA GLY A 96 21.15 -8.33 -6.44
C GLY A 96 20.57 -6.99 -5.95
N SER A 97 19.24 -6.84 -5.98
CA SER A 97 18.55 -5.61 -5.57
C SER A 97 18.18 -5.65 -4.08
N LYS A 98 18.11 -4.49 -3.42
CA LYS A 98 17.61 -4.39 -2.03
C LYS A 98 16.08 -4.30 -2.00
N PRO A 99 15.37 -5.22 -1.32
CA PRO A 99 13.92 -5.18 -1.22
C PRO A 99 13.46 -4.15 -0.17
N ILE A 100 12.47 -3.35 -0.56
CA ILE A 100 11.84 -2.36 0.31
C ILE A 100 10.33 -2.54 0.25
N ILE A 101 9.70 -2.56 1.41
CA ILE A 101 8.25 -2.51 1.53
C ILE A 101 7.85 -1.14 2.07
N MET A 102 7.05 -0.42 1.31
CA MET A 102 6.40 0.81 1.74
C MET A 102 5.02 0.47 2.30
N PHE A 103 4.80 0.78 3.58
CA PHE A 103 3.52 0.57 4.24
C PHE A 103 2.42 1.49 3.70
N THR A 104 1.18 1.12 3.99
CA THR A 104 0.01 1.92 3.60
C THR A 104 -0.05 3.19 4.44
N ILE A 105 -0.37 4.32 3.80
CA ILE A 105 -0.75 5.57 4.47
C ILE A 105 -1.94 5.37 5.43
N ALA A 106 -2.25 6.38 6.25
CA ALA A 106 -3.46 6.36 7.06
C ALA A 106 -4.70 6.33 6.16
N ASN A 107 -5.74 5.63 6.61
CA ASN A 107 -7.01 5.62 5.89
C ASN A 107 -7.66 7.00 5.94
N MET A 108 -8.41 7.36 4.90
CA MET A 108 -9.21 8.57 4.94
C MET A 108 -10.30 8.45 6.03
N PRO A 109 -10.53 9.49 6.86
CA PRO A 109 -11.62 9.48 7.82
C PRO A 109 -12.98 9.29 7.12
N ARG A 110 -13.92 8.63 7.79
CA ARG A 110 -15.26 8.44 7.23
C ARG A 110 -15.94 9.79 7.05
N ASN A 111 -16.69 9.96 5.96
CA ASN A 111 -17.39 11.22 5.61
C ASN A 111 -16.47 12.44 5.36
N TYR A 112 -15.15 12.29 5.37
CA TYR A 112 -14.18 13.39 5.19
C TYR A 112 -14.43 14.19 3.90
N GLN A 113 -14.52 13.51 2.75
CA GLN A 113 -14.73 14.19 1.46
C GLN A 113 -16.07 14.92 1.40
N ASN A 114 -17.13 14.28 1.88
CA ASN A 114 -18.46 14.90 1.90
C ASN A 114 -18.44 16.15 2.77
N CYS A 115 -17.81 16.09 3.95
CA CYS A 115 -17.66 17.22 4.84
C CYS A 115 -16.94 18.39 4.12
N ILE A 116 -15.75 18.14 3.56
CA ILE A 116 -15.01 19.17 2.83
C ILE A 116 -15.81 19.76 1.67
N ASN A 117 -16.46 18.90 0.88
CA ASN A 117 -17.29 19.35 -0.23
C ASN A 117 -18.42 20.28 0.24
N GLN A 118 -19.03 20.02 1.39
CA GLN A 118 -20.04 20.91 1.97
C GLN A 118 -19.45 22.27 2.34
N HIS A 119 -18.26 22.33 2.96
CA HIS A 119 -17.59 23.60 3.26
C HIS A 119 -17.28 24.39 1.98
N VAL A 120 -16.77 23.73 0.94
CA VAL A 120 -16.46 24.36 -0.36
C VAL A 120 -17.73 24.87 -1.04
N ILE A 121 -18.76 24.03 -1.17
CA ILE A 121 -20.04 24.39 -1.82
C ILE A 121 -20.71 25.57 -1.10
N HIS A 122 -20.68 25.57 0.23
CA HIS A 122 -21.29 26.62 1.04
C HIS A 122 -20.37 27.81 1.34
N ARG A 123 -19.15 27.83 0.77
CA ARG A 123 -18.13 28.87 0.99
C ARG A 123 -17.83 29.14 2.46
N ARG A 124 -17.85 28.08 3.27
CA ARG A 124 -17.48 28.12 4.69
C ARG A 124 -15.98 27.83 4.82
N PRO A 125 -15.27 28.44 5.78
CA PRO A 125 -13.91 28.02 6.13
C PRO A 125 -13.90 26.52 6.45
N PHE A 126 -12.81 25.83 6.09
CA PHE A 126 -12.60 24.44 6.50
C PHE A 126 -12.45 24.37 8.02
N ASP A 127 -13.18 23.45 8.65
CA ASP A 127 -13.06 23.16 10.08
C ASP A 127 -12.48 21.75 10.27
N ILE A 128 -11.22 21.71 10.70
CA ILE A 128 -10.50 20.48 11.03
C ILE A 128 -11.25 19.68 12.11
N ASN A 129 -11.91 20.35 13.05
CA ASN A 129 -12.66 19.64 14.08
C ASN A 129 -13.90 19.00 13.45
N GLU A 130 -14.58 19.63 12.51
CA GLU A 130 -15.76 19.04 11.87
C GLU A 130 -15.41 17.84 10.98
N CYS A 131 -14.41 17.99 10.10
CA CYS A 131 -14.12 16.99 9.09
C CYS A 131 -13.13 15.89 9.53
N ASP A 132 -12.28 16.15 10.54
CA ASP A 132 -11.21 15.24 10.98
C ASP A 132 -11.38 14.64 12.36
N MET A 133 -12.50 14.91 13.03
CA MET A 133 -12.80 14.41 14.38
C MET A 133 -12.77 12.86 14.51
N GLN A 134 -12.70 12.13 13.41
CA GLN A 134 -12.86 10.67 13.38
C GLN A 134 -11.56 9.87 13.51
N ASN A 135 -10.43 10.52 13.84
CA ASN A 135 -9.11 9.92 14.08
C ASN A 135 -8.83 8.66 13.23
N PRO A 136 -8.36 8.81 11.98
CA PRO A 136 -8.26 7.66 11.09
C PRO A 136 -7.34 6.60 11.67
N ALA A 137 -7.66 5.33 11.41
CA ALA A 137 -6.91 4.21 11.95
C ALA A 137 -5.41 4.32 11.54
N ASN A 138 -4.54 4.37 12.55
CA ASN A 138 -3.09 4.46 12.39
C ASN A 138 -2.41 3.08 12.18
N THR A 139 -3.15 1.97 12.27
CA THR A 139 -2.53 0.65 12.21
C THR A 139 -2.41 0.16 10.76
N ASN A 140 -1.39 -0.65 10.48
CA ASN A 140 -1.34 -1.44 9.25
C ASN A 140 -2.35 -2.61 9.25
N GLY A 141 -3.07 -2.82 10.37
CA GLY A 141 -3.84 -4.03 10.64
C GLY A 141 -2.97 -5.15 11.19
N GLU A 142 -3.51 -5.94 12.12
CA GLU A 142 -2.77 -7.00 12.82
C GLU A 142 -2.18 -8.05 11.86
N LYS A 143 -2.98 -8.52 10.90
CA LYS A 143 -2.55 -9.52 9.89
C LYS A 143 -1.36 -9.02 9.06
N VAL A 144 -1.37 -7.75 8.64
CA VAL A 144 -0.25 -7.15 7.88
C VAL A 144 0.99 -7.04 8.76
N THR A 145 0.85 -6.52 9.98
CA THR A 145 1.98 -6.37 10.91
C THR A 145 2.64 -7.72 11.21
N GLN A 146 1.84 -8.78 11.44
CA GLN A 146 2.35 -10.14 11.64
C GLN A 146 3.08 -10.67 10.41
N LEU A 147 2.50 -10.51 9.21
CA LEU A 147 3.14 -10.93 7.96
C LEU A 147 4.48 -10.21 7.74
N MET A 148 4.51 -8.88 7.89
CA MET A 148 5.73 -8.11 7.70
C MET A 148 6.81 -8.44 8.74
N SER A 149 6.43 -8.67 10.00
CA SER A 149 7.37 -9.14 11.03
C SER A 149 8.01 -10.47 10.64
N LYS A 150 7.20 -11.42 10.15
CA LYS A 150 7.69 -12.70 9.63
C LYS A 150 8.65 -12.54 8.45
N MET A 151 8.30 -11.68 7.48
CA MET A 151 9.18 -11.40 6.34
C MET A 151 10.50 -10.74 6.76
N LYS A 152 10.48 -9.83 7.75
CA LYS A 152 11.71 -9.20 8.26
C LYS A 152 12.63 -10.18 9.00
N ALA A 153 12.04 -11.14 9.72
CA ALA A 153 12.81 -12.21 10.37
C ALA A 153 13.44 -13.16 9.34
N GLU A 154 12.73 -13.46 8.25
CA GLU A 154 13.24 -14.33 7.16
C GLU A 154 14.26 -13.61 6.26
N PHE A 155 14.09 -12.31 6.03
CA PHE A 155 14.92 -11.49 5.13
C PHE A 155 15.50 -10.28 5.88
N PRO A 156 16.66 -10.40 6.54
CA PRO A 156 17.25 -9.32 7.32
C PRO A 156 17.54 -8.03 6.52
N THR A 157 17.82 -8.15 5.22
CA THR A 157 18.06 -7.03 4.29
C THR A 157 16.78 -6.28 3.87
N LEU A 158 15.59 -6.84 4.15
CA LEU A 158 14.31 -6.18 3.88
C LEU A 158 14.18 -4.90 4.69
N THR A 159 13.97 -3.77 4.02
CA THR A 159 13.77 -2.48 4.67
C THR A 159 12.30 -2.06 4.60
N PHE A 160 11.82 -1.41 5.65
CA PHE A 160 10.47 -0.86 5.70
C PHE A 160 10.50 0.65 5.68
N ILE A 161 9.59 1.24 4.90
CA ILE A 161 9.27 2.66 4.95
C ILE A 161 7.82 2.76 5.41
N ASP A 162 7.59 3.36 6.58
CA ASP A 162 6.24 3.62 7.08
C ASP A 162 5.87 5.09 6.94
N PRO A 163 5.10 5.50 5.90
CA PRO A 163 4.68 6.89 5.78
C PRO A 163 3.75 7.35 6.92
N LYS A 164 3.18 6.42 7.71
CA LYS A 164 2.37 6.81 8.86
C LYS A 164 3.19 7.38 10.01
N SER A 165 4.49 7.12 10.08
CA SER A 165 5.33 7.68 11.14
C SER A 165 5.40 9.22 11.09
N ILE A 166 5.25 9.82 9.91
CA ILE A 166 5.13 11.28 9.73
C ILE A 166 3.67 11.73 9.61
N GLN A 167 2.79 10.86 9.12
CA GLN A 167 1.39 11.26 8.91
C GLN A 167 0.63 11.27 10.23
N CYS A 168 0.96 10.37 11.16
CA CYS A 168 0.24 10.13 12.39
C CYS A 168 1.15 10.31 13.62
N ILE A 169 1.06 11.47 14.27
CA ILE A 169 1.86 11.83 15.44
C ILE A 169 0.98 11.81 16.68
N SER A 170 1.44 11.16 17.75
CA SER A 170 0.72 11.06 19.03
C SER A 170 -0.73 10.55 18.89
N GLY A 171 -0.94 9.63 17.94
CA GLY A 171 -2.25 9.02 17.69
C GLY A 171 -3.25 9.92 16.97
N LYS A 172 -2.81 11.03 16.35
CA LYS A 172 -3.61 11.86 15.45
C LYS A 172 -2.96 11.92 14.09
N CYS A 173 -3.72 11.67 13.03
CA CYS A 173 -3.21 11.74 11.67
C CYS A 173 -3.56 13.05 10.99
N ILE A 174 -2.58 13.59 10.28
CA ILE A 174 -2.72 14.77 9.43
C ILE A 174 -3.55 14.38 8.21
N THR A 175 -4.59 15.18 7.99
CA THR A 175 -5.52 15.07 6.87
C THR A 175 -5.55 16.36 6.05
N ASN A 176 -4.95 17.44 6.55
CA ASN A 176 -4.79 18.72 5.86
C ASN A 176 -3.38 19.28 6.11
N ILE A 177 -2.77 19.83 5.07
CA ILE A 177 -1.45 20.48 5.12
C ILE A 177 -1.60 21.85 4.48
N ASP A 178 -1.40 22.92 5.25
CA ASP A 178 -1.47 24.32 4.79
C ASP A 178 -2.76 24.66 4.02
N GLY A 179 -3.89 24.12 4.46
CA GLY A 179 -5.20 24.33 3.82
C GLY A 179 -5.47 23.38 2.65
N VAL A 180 -4.52 22.54 2.24
CA VAL A 180 -4.66 21.53 1.19
C VAL A 180 -5.01 20.17 1.77
N THR A 181 -6.01 19.50 1.22
CA THR A 181 -6.42 18.17 1.67
C THR A 181 -5.34 17.14 1.34
N VAL A 182 -5.09 16.21 2.28
CA VAL A 182 -4.14 15.11 2.09
C VAL A 182 -4.65 14.12 1.06
N TYR A 183 -5.96 13.86 1.06
CA TYR A 183 -6.60 12.92 0.15
C TYR A 183 -7.21 13.64 -1.05
N ARG A 184 -6.97 13.08 -2.25
CA ARG A 184 -7.58 13.50 -3.52
C ARG A 184 -8.98 12.89 -3.68
N ASP A 185 -9.11 11.62 -3.35
CA ASP A 185 -10.33 10.84 -3.49
C ASP A 185 -10.55 9.92 -2.25
N VAL A 186 -11.23 8.78 -2.40
CA VAL A 186 -11.57 7.81 -1.33
C VAL A 186 -10.37 7.13 -0.63
N GLY A 187 -9.15 7.60 -0.86
CA GLY A 187 -7.96 7.11 -0.18
C GLY A 187 -6.64 7.41 -0.86
N HIS A 188 -6.62 7.95 -2.08
CA HIS A 188 -5.36 8.35 -2.72
C HIS A 188 -4.87 9.70 -2.19
N LEU A 189 -3.56 9.84 -1.99
CA LEU A 189 -2.95 11.13 -1.66
C LEU A 189 -3.08 12.13 -2.82
N THR A 190 -3.09 13.42 -2.49
CA THR A 190 -2.75 14.48 -3.44
C THR A 190 -1.25 14.48 -3.72
N ASP A 191 -0.84 15.00 -4.87
CA ASP A 191 0.59 15.13 -5.23
C ASP A 191 1.34 16.00 -4.21
N TYR A 192 0.69 17.09 -3.75
CA TYR A 192 1.22 17.97 -2.70
C TYR A 192 1.49 17.19 -1.42
N ALA A 193 0.50 16.41 -0.93
CA ALA A 193 0.67 15.65 0.29
C ALA A 193 1.74 14.54 0.15
N SER A 194 1.77 13.84 -0.99
CA SER A 194 2.79 12.82 -1.26
C SER A 194 4.21 13.40 -1.24
N TYR A 195 4.42 14.54 -1.90
CA TYR A 195 5.70 15.24 -1.92
C TYR A 195 6.11 15.78 -0.53
N THR A 196 5.16 16.39 0.19
CA THR A 196 5.42 16.94 1.52
C THR A 196 5.73 15.83 2.52
N PHE A 197 5.00 14.73 2.51
CA PHE A 197 5.27 13.57 3.35
C PHE A 197 6.64 12.95 3.08
N GLY A 198 7.06 12.88 1.81
CA GLY A 198 8.41 12.44 1.47
C GLY A 198 9.49 13.33 2.09
N GLN A 199 9.36 14.66 2.00
CA GLN A 199 10.32 15.59 2.61
C GLN A 199 10.33 15.50 4.13
N LEU A 200 9.17 15.47 4.77
CA LEU A 200 9.06 15.34 6.23
C LEU A 200 9.71 14.04 6.71
N TYR A 201 9.47 12.93 6.00
CA TYR A 201 10.10 11.65 6.31
C TYR A 201 11.63 11.74 6.20
N LEU A 202 12.14 12.31 5.10
CA LEU A 202 13.59 12.45 4.89
C LEU A 202 14.25 13.37 5.93
N ASN A 203 13.56 14.42 6.36
CA ASN A 203 14.07 15.34 7.39
C ASN A 203 14.11 14.68 8.77
N GLU A 204 13.09 13.89 9.11
CA GLU A 204 12.98 13.25 10.43
C GLU A 204 13.85 11.99 10.54
N PHE A 205 13.83 11.12 9.53
CA PHE A 205 14.42 9.79 9.58
C PHE A 205 15.67 9.63 8.69
N GLY A 206 15.97 10.62 7.85
CA GLY A 206 17.01 10.51 6.83
C GLY A 206 16.56 9.69 5.61
N ASN A 207 17.49 9.43 4.69
CA ASN A 207 17.21 8.67 3.48
C ASN A 207 17.32 7.15 3.76
N PRO A 208 16.22 6.38 3.70
CA PRO A 208 16.23 4.93 3.96
C PRO A 208 16.91 4.11 2.85
N LEU A 209 17.32 4.77 1.75
CA LEU A 209 17.99 4.18 0.59
C LEU A 209 19.51 4.43 0.60
N LYS A 210 20.10 4.84 1.73
CA LYS A 210 21.54 5.05 1.89
C LYS A 210 22.17 3.98 2.76
#